data_AF-A0A8M1GLP7-F1
#
_entry.id   AF-A0A8M1GLP7-F1
#
_cell.length_a   1.000
_cell.length_b   1.000
_cell.length_c   1.000
_cell.angle_alpha   90.00
_cell.angle_beta   90.00
_cell.angle_gamma   90.00
#
_symmetry.space_group_name_H-M   'P 1'
#
loop_
_entity.id
_entity.type
_entity.pdbx_description
1 polymer ?
#
loop_
_entity_poly.entity_id
_entity_poly.type
_entity_poly.pdbx_seq_one_letter_code
_entity_poly.pdbx_strand_id
1 'polypeptide(L)'
;MAGRTARLVLLAGAAALASGSQGDREPVYRDCVHRCEERNCSGGALRHFRSRQPIYMSLAGWTCQDDCKYECMWVTVGLYLKEGHKVPQFHGKWPFSRFLFFQEPASAMASFLNGLASLVMLCRYHTSVPASSPMYPTCVAFAWVSLNAWFWSTVFHTKDTDLTEKMDYFCASTVILHSIYLCCVRTVGLQHPGCGQCLPCPPCCCC
;
A
#
# COMPACT_ATOMS: atom_id res chain seq x y z
N MET A 1 -19.46 20.07 36.42
CA MET A 1 -19.46 20.89 35.18
C MET A 1 -18.18 20.72 34.34
N ALA A 2 -16.99 20.57 34.95
CA ALA A 2 -15.72 20.37 34.23
C ALA A 2 -15.65 19.12 33.31
N GLY A 3 -16.33 18.03 33.64
CA GLY A 3 -16.34 16.82 32.79
C GLY A 3 -17.15 16.95 31.49
N ARG A 4 -18.14 17.86 31.46
CA ARG A 4 -18.93 18.15 30.25
C ARG A 4 -18.16 19.06 29.29
N THR A 5 -17.45 20.06 29.82
CA THR A 5 -16.60 20.95 29.03
C THR A 5 -15.39 20.20 28.48
N ALA A 6 -14.75 19.32 29.26
CA ALA A 6 -13.65 18.47 28.77
C ALA A 6 -14.09 17.54 27.64
N ARG A 7 -15.27 16.91 27.75
CA ARG A 7 -15.83 16.06 26.68
C ARG A 7 -16.17 16.86 25.41
N LEU A 8 -16.75 18.05 25.55
CA LEU A 8 -17.05 18.93 24.41
C LEU A 8 -15.77 19.43 23.71
N VAL A 9 -14.72 19.75 24.47
CA VAL A 9 -13.41 20.14 23.92
C VAL A 9 -12.72 18.97 23.22
N LEU A 10 -12.78 17.76 23.79
CA LEU A 10 -12.26 16.54 23.15
C LEU A 10 -13.02 16.19 21.86
N LEU A 11 -14.35 16.32 21.85
CA LEU A 11 -15.18 16.08 20.67
C LEU A 11 -14.95 17.14 19.58
N ALA A 12 -14.79 18.41 19.96
CA ALA A 12 -14.46 19.49 19.01
C ALA A 12 -13.04 19.34 18.44
N GLY A 13 -12.07 18.91 19.27
CA GLY A 13 -10.70 18.62 18.83
C GLY A 13 -10.62 17.43 17.87
N ALA A 14 -11.39 16.37 18.13
CA ALA A 14 -11.49 15.22 17.23
C ALA A 14 -12.16 15.57 15.89
N ALA A 15 -13.17 16.44 15.89
CA ALA A 15 -13.83 16.91 14.68
C ALA A 15 -12.93 17.83 13.83
N ALA A 16 -12.05 18.63 14.45
CA ALA A 16 -11.09 19.47 13.73
C ALA A 16 -10.01 18.64 12.99
N LEU A 17 -9.65 17.48 13.53
CA LEU A 17 -8.71 16.53 12.92
C LEU A 17 -9.33 15.74 11.76
N ALA A 18 -10.66 15.61 11.70
CA ALA A 18 -11.39 15.04 10.56
C ALA A 18 -11.63 16.08 9.45
N SER A 19 -10.61 16.90 9.20
CA SER A 19 -10.64 17.89 8.13
C SER A 19 -10.53 17.17 6.79
N GLY A 20 -11.67 16.98 6.09
CA GLY A 20 -11.68 16.50 4.70
C GLY A 20 -10.76 17.35 3.82
N SER A 21 -10.18 16.74 2.78
CA SER A 21 -9.17 17.41 1.95
C SER A 21 -9.73 18.66 1.27
N GLN A 22 -8.86 19.57 0.82
CA GLN A 22 -9.29 20.85 0.26
C GLN A 22 -10.27 20.65 -0.92
N GLY A 23 -10.02 19.66 -1.77
CA GLY A 23 -10.89 19.32 -2.90
C GLY A 23 -12.26 18.80 -2.45
N ASP A 24 -12.35 18.08 -1.33
CA ASP A 24 -13.62 17.58 -0.79
C ASP A 24 -14.54 18.70 -0.29
N ARG A 25 -13.96 19.88 -0.02
CA ARG A 25 -14.70 21.07 0.44
C ARG A 25 -15.16 21.95 -0.71
N GLU A 26 -14.63 21.74 -1.91
CA GLU A 26 -14.95 22.55 -3.08
C GLU A 26 -16.45 22.42 -3.40
N PRO A 27 -17.22 23.53 -3.40
CA PRO A 27 -18.65 23.47 -3.71
C PRO A 27 -18.93 22.84 -5.06
N VAL A 28 -18.10 23.12 -6.08
CA VAL A 28 -18.23 22.55 -7.42
C VAL A 28 -18.15 21.02 -7.39
N TYR A 29 -17.17 20.49 -6.66
CA TYR A 29 -16.98 19.05 -6.51
C TYR A 29 -18.18 18.40 -5.80
N ARG A 30 -18.59 18.95 -4.65
CA ARG A 30 -19.69 18.40 -3.83
C ARG A 30 -21.02 18.38 -4.58
N ASP A 31 -21.32 19.48 -5.26
CA ASP A 31 -22.56 19.65 -6.02
C ASP A 31 -22.59 18.74 -7.26
N CYS A 32 -21.44 18.53 -7.90
CA CYS A 32 -21.30 17.52 -8.97
C CYS A 32 -21.57 16.10 -8.44
N VAL A 33 -20.92 15.70 -7.34
CA VAL A 33 -21.07 14.35 -6.77
C VAL A 33 -22.51 14.09 -6.37
N HIS A 34 -23.15 15.03 -5.67
CA HIS A 34 -24.54 14.91 -5.25
C HIS A 34 -25.48 14.68 -6.44
N ARG A 35 -25.36 15.51 -7.48
CA ARG A 35 -26.18 15.37 -8.69
C ARG A 35 -25.90 14.07 -9.45
N CYS A 36 -24.65 13.61 -9.48
CA CYS A 36 -24.29 12.35 -10.11
C CYS A 36 -24.92 11.16 -9.37
N GLU A 37 -24.82 11.13 -8.05
CA GLU A 37 -25.37 10.05 -7.22
C GLU A 37 -26.91 9.98 -7.32
N GLU A 38 -27.60 11.12 -7.27
CA GLU A 38 -29.05 11.18 -7.43
C GLU A 38 -29.52 10.65 -8.78
N ARG A 39 -28.82 11.01 -9.86
CA ARG A 39 -29.20 10.65 -11.23
C ARG A 39 -28.84 9.22 -11.60
N ASN A 40 -27.64 8.78 -11.24
CA ASN A 40 -27.05 7.55 -11.77
C ASN A 40 -27.07 6.39 -10.78
N CYS A 41 -27.01 6.67 -9.47
CA CYS A 41 -26.83 5.63 -8.45
C CYS A 41 -28.14 5.15 -7.81
N SER A 42 -29.30 5.50 -8.38
CA SER A 42 -30.62 5.14 -7.86
C SER A 42 -31.46 4.29 -8.84
N GLY A 43 -32.19 3.31 -8.31
CA GLY A 43 -33.25 2.57 -9.01
C GLY A 43 -32.83 1.90 -10.34
N GLY A 44 -33.47 2.29 -11.43
CA GLY A 44 -33.19 1.77 -12.78
C GLY A 44 -31.84 2.22 -13.35
N ALA A 45 -31.39 3.42 -12.99
CA ALA A 45 -30.11 3.96 -13.44
C ALA A 45 -28.93 3.17 -12.86
N LEU A 46 -29.01 2.74 -11.60
CA LEU A 46 -27.98 1.89 -10.99
C LEU A 46 -27.86 0.53 -11.69
N ARG A 47 -28.99 -0.05 -12.12
CA ARG A 47 -28.98 -1.29 -12.91
C ARG A 47 -28.36 -1.09 -14.30
N HIS A 48 -28.65 0.05 -14.93
CA HIS A 48 -28.03 0.43 -16.20
C HIS A 48 -26.53 0.66 -16.07
N PHE A 49 -26.08 1.34 -15.01
CA PHE A 49 -24.67 1.51 -14.70
C PHE A 49 -23.97 0.16 -14.52
N ARG A 50 -24.52 -0.72 -13.68
CA ARG A 50 -23.95 -2.06 -13.44
C ARG A 50 -23.87 -2.92 -14.71
N SER A 51 -24.84 -2.82 -15.63
CA SER A 51 -24.80 -3.60 -16.87
C SER A 51 -23.79 -3.06 -17.89
N ARG A 52 -23.42 -1.78 -17.79
CA ARG A 52 -22.42 -1.11 -18.63
C ARG A 52 -21.03 -1.06 -17.99
N GLN A 53 -20.94 -1.34 -16.70
CA GLN A 53 -19.68 -1.28 -15.95
C GLN A 53 -18.67 -2.28 -16.52
N PRO A 54 -17.47 -1.83 -16.91
CA PRO A 54 -16.43 -2.72 -17.39
C PRO A 54 -16.08 -3.80 -16.36
N ILE A 55 -15.79 -5.01 -16.84
CA ILE A 55 -15.46 -6.17 -15.98
C ILE A 55 -14.31 -5.83 -15.03
N TYR A 56 -13.32 -5.05 -15.50
CA TYR A 56 -12.19 -4.66 -14.68
C TYR A 56 -12.58 -3.80 -13.48
N MET A 57 -13.51 -2.86 -13.67
CA MET A 57 -14.03 -2.02 -12.58
C MET A 57 -14.87 -2.85 -11.62
N SER A 58 -15.65 -3.81 -12.13
CA SER A 58 -16.46 -4.69 -11.29
C SER A 58 -15.62 -5.61 -10.41
N LEU A 59 -14.57 -6.24 -10.97
CA LEU A 59 -13.59 -7.02 -10.21
C LEU A 59 -12.83 -6.15 -9.20
N ALA A 60 -12.52 -4.92 -9.58
CA ALA A 60 -11.94 -3.93 -8.70
C ALA A 60 -12.97 -3.34 -7.71
N GLY A 61 -14.20 -3.85 -7.62
CA GLY A 61 -15.17 -3.47 -6.59
C GLY A 61 -15.62 -2.00 -6.66
N TRP A 62 -15.42 -1.34 -7.80
CA TRP A 62 -15.84 0.04 -7.99
C TRP A 62 -17.35 0.16 -7.91
N THR A 63 -17.81 1.05 -7.05
CA THR A 63 -19.23 1.37 -6.94
C THR A 63 -19.60 2.55 -7.85
N CYS A 64 -20.90 2.74 -8.08
CA CYS A 64 -21.41 3.92 -8.78
C CYS A 64 -21.01 5.23 -8.06
N GLN A 65 -20.95 5.21 -6.73
CA GLN A 65 -20.53 6.38 -5.95
C GLN A 65 -19.04 6.70 -6.18
N ASP A 66 -18.19 5.68 -6.23
CA ASP A 66 -16.75 5.87 -6.51
C ASP A 66 -16.52 6.44 -7.91
N ASP A 67 -17.34 6.01 -8.87
CA ASP A 67 -17.31 6.54 -10.24
C ASP A 67 -17.73 8.02 -10.28
N CYS A 68 -18.83 8.37 -9.62
CA CYS A 68 -19.27 9.77 -9.48
C CYS A 68 -18.21 10.65 -8.83
N LYS A 69 -17.57 10.18 -7.74
CA LYS A 69 -16.46 10.90 -7.09
C LYS A 69 -15.29 11.11 -8.05
N TYR A 70 -14.90 10.08 -8.80
CA TYR A 70 -13.79 10.19 -9.74
C TYR A 70 -14.09 11.16 -10.89
N GLU A 71 -15.25 11.05 -11.54
CA GLU A 71 -15.59 11.92 -12.67
C GLU A 71 -15.68 13.38 -12.22
N CYS A 72 -16.35 13.64 -11.10
CA CYS A 72 -16.46 14.98 -10.53
C CYS A 72 -15.13 15.56 -10.03
N MET A 73 -14.22 14.72 -9.53
CA MET A 73 -12.86 15.12 -9.23
C MET A 73 -12.18 15.65 -10.50
N TRP A 74 -12.23 14.91 -11.61
CA TRP A 74 -11.60 15.34 -12.88
C TRP A 74 -12.22 16.59 -13.50
N VAL A 75 -13.54 16.77 -13.37
CA VAL A 75 -14.20 18.04 -13.73
C VAL A 75 -13.60 19.21 -12.93
N THR A 76 -13.44 19.02 -11.62
CA THR A 76 -12.91 20.06 -10.73
C THR A 76 -11.44 20.35 -11.03
N VAL A 77 -10.63 19.31 -11.26
CA VAL A 77 -9.23 19.43 -11.69
C VAL A 77 -9.11 20.20 -13.01
N GLY A 78 -9.99 19.93 -13.98
CA GLY A 78 -10.01 20.63 -15.26
C GLY A 78 -10.28 22.14 -15.11
N LEU A 79 -11.16 22.52 -14.19
CA LEU A 79 -11.43 23.94 -13.87
C LEU A 79 -10.18 24.60 -13.26
N TYR A 80 -9.57 23.97 -12.27
CA TYR A 80 -8.35 24.48 -11.63
C TYR A 80 -7.20 24.66 -12.62
N LEU A 81 -6.97 23.68 -13.50
CA LEU A 81 -5.95 23.77 -14.54
C LEU A 81 -6.22 24.89 -15.54
N LYS A 82 -7.49 25.10 -15.91
CA LYS A 82 -7.90 26.18 -16.82
C LYS A 82 -7.72 27.57 -16.21
N GLU A 83 -7.96 27.71 -14.92
CA GLU A 83 -7.82 28.96 -14.17
C GLU A 83 -6.37 29.21 -13.70
N GLY A 84 -5.46 28.25 -13.91
CA GLY A 84 -4.05 28.35 -13.50
C GLY A 84 -3.85 28.17 -12.00
N HIS A 85 -4.81 27.58 -11.30
CA HIS A 85 -4.72 27.29 -9.87
C HIS A 85 -4.03 25.95 -9.59
N LYS A 86 -3.39 25.85 -8.42
CA LYS A 86 -2.79 24.59 -7.96
C LYS A 86 -3.89 23.60 -7.63
N VAL A 87 -3.84 22.44 -8.28
CA VAL A 87 -4.81 21.35 -8.06
C VAL A 87 -4.82 20.93 -6.58
N PRO A 88 -5.99 20.81 -5.93
CA PRO A 88 -6.08 20.36 -4.55
C PRO A 88 -6.05 18.83 -4.46
N GLN A 89 -5.83 18.32 -3.25
CA GLN A 89 -6.03 16.90 -2.95
C GLN A 89 -7.53 16.61 -2.75
N PHE A 90 -7.95 15.41 -3.13
CA PHE A 90 -9.32 14.87 -2.97
C PHE A 90 -9.23 13.57 -2.18
N HIS A 91 -10.08 13.40 -1.15
CA HIS A 91 -10.05 12.29 -0.19
C HIS A 91 -8.65 11.95 0.35
N GLY A 92 -7.82 12.97 0.55
CA GLY A 92 -6.44 12.82 1.04
C GLY A 92 -5.43 12.31 0.00
N LYS A 93 -5.81 12.25 -1.28
CA LYS A 93 -4.96 11.78 -2.38
C LYS A 93 -4.86 12.83 -3.49
N TRP A 94 -3.79 12.74 -4.27
CA TRP A 94 -3.67 13.51 -5.51
C TRP A 94 -4.56 12.88 -6.60
N PRO A 95 -5.16 13.69 -7.49
CA PRO A 95 -5.99 13.18 -8.58
C PRO A 95 -5.12 12.41 -9.59
N PHE A 96 -5.20 11.08 -9.53
CA PHE A 96 -4.56 10.19 -10.49
C PHE A 96 -5.55 9.70 -11.54
N SER A 97 -5.08 9.56 -12.78
CA SER A 97 -5.92 9.09 -13.88
C SER A 97 -6.00 7.58 -13.80
N ARG A 98 -7.21 7.03 -13.84
CA ARG A 98 -7.46 5.58 -13.90
C ARG A 98 -6.86 5.04 -15.19
N PHE A 99 -5.78 4.25 -15.09
CA PHE A 99 -5.30 3.46 -16.20
C PHE A 99 -5.64 1.99 -15.96
N LEU A 100 -6.72 1.52 -16.57
CA LEU A 100 -7.25 0.16 -16.40
C LEU A 100 -7.58 -0.16 -14.93
N PHE A 101 -6.88 -1.14 -14.35
CA PHE A 101 -7.03 -1.58 -12.97
C PHE A 101 -6.15 -0.82 -11.98
N PHE A 102 -5.21 0.00 -12.47
CA PHE A 102 -4.15 0.59 -11.63
C PHE A 102 -4.55 2.00 -11.17
N GLN A 103 -4.55 2.19 -9.85
CA GLN A 103 -4.70 3.50 -9.22
C GLN A 103 -3.38 4.29 -9.24
N GLU A 104 -2.24 3.59 -9.06
CA GLU A 104 -0.89 4.16 -9.13
C GLU A 104 0.04 3.29 -10.01
N PRO A 105 -0.05 3.40 -11.35
CA PRO A 105 0.64 2.47 -12.26
C PRO A 105 2.16 2.51 -12.14
N ALA A 106 2.76 3.69 -11.89
CA ALA A 106 4.20 3.83 -11.72
C ALA A 106 4.69 3.16 -10.43
N SER A 107 3.99 3.39 -9.31
CA SER A 107 4.30 2.78 -8.01
C SER A 107 4.13 1.26 -8.06
N ALA A 108 3.03 0.77 -8.66
CA ALA A 108 2.78 -0.66 -8.82
C ALA A 108 3.87 -1.34 -9.65
N MET A 109 4.30 -0.72 -10.76
CA MET A 109 5.39 -1.23 -11.59
C MET A 109 6.72 -1.24 -10.82
N ALA A 110 7.04 -0.17 -10.10
CA ALA A 110 8.25 -0.10 -9.29
C ALA A 110 8.28 -1.19 -8.21
N SER A 111 7.17 -1.42 -7.50
CA SER A 111 7.07 -2.50 -6.50
C SER A 111 7.21 -3.88 -7.11
N PHE A 112 6.59 -4.11 -8.28
CA PHE A 112 6.72 -5.37 -9.01
C PHE A 112 8.16 -5.65 -9.42
N LEU A 113 8.85 -4.66 -9.98
CA LEU A 113 10.25 -4.79 -10.39
C LEU A 113 11.18 -5.02 -9.18
N ASN A 114 10.91 -4.39 -8.02
CA ASN A 114 11.64 -4.66 -6.78
C ASN A 114 11.41 -6.09 -6.27
N GLY A 115 10.18 -6.60 -6.36
CA GLY A 115 9.86 -7.99 -6.07
C GLY A 115 10.60 -8.96 -6.99
N LEU A 116 10.62 -8.68 -8.30
CA LEU A 116 11.35 -9.48 -9.27
C LEU A 116 12.86 -9.46 -9.01
N ALA A 117 13.44 -8.30 -8.71
CA ALA A 117 14.85 -8.19 -8.33
C ALA A 117 15.15 -9.01 -7.07
N SER A 118 14.29 -8.95 -6.06
CA SER A 118 14.38 -9.78 -4.84
C SER A 118 14.35 -11.27 -5.16
N LEU A 119 13.51 -11.72 -6.10
CA LEU A 119 13.42 -13.11 -6.53
C LEU A 119 14.68 -13.57 -7.23
N VAL A 120 15.17 -12.77 -8.20
CA VAL A 120 16.43 -13.04 -8.91
C VAL A 120 17.58 -13.12 -7.92
N MET A 121 17.64 -12.22 -6.95
CA MET A 121 18.66 -12.25 -5.89
C MET A 121 18.57 -13.51 -5.03
N LEU A 122 17.36 -13.96 -4.67
CA LEU A 122 17.16 -15.20 -3.93
C LEU A 122 17.65 -16.43 -4.74
N CYS A 123 17.30 -16.52 -6.02
CA CYS A 123 17.79 -17.59 -6.90
C CYS A 123 19.32 -17.59 -7.02
N ARG A 124 19.94 -16.42 -7.15
CA ARG A 124 21.41 -16.29 -7.15
C ARG A 124 22.02 -16.65 -5.80
N TYR A 125 21.37 -16.30 -4.70
CA TYR A 125 21.83 -16.64 -3.35
C TYR A 125 21.85 -18.15 -3.13
N HIS A 126 20.80 -18.86 -3.54
CA HIS A 126 20.72 -20.32 -3.46
C HIS A 126 21.83 -21.05 -4.23
N THR A 127 22.32 -20.47 -5.33
CA THR A 127 23.38 -21.07 -6.15
C THR A 127 24.79 -20.63 -5.73
N SER A 128 24.92 -19.47 -5.08
CA SER A 128 26.22 -18.89 -4.72
C SER A 128 26.65 -19.17 -3.29
N VAL A 129 25.71 -19.44 -2.38
CA VAL A 129 25.99 -19.61 -0.94
C VAL A 129 25.67 -21.03 -0.50
N PRO A 130 26.63 -21.76 0.11
CA PRO A 130 26.36 -23.08 0.66
C PRO A 130 25.30 -23.04 1.76
N ALA A 131 24.38 -24.02 1.75
CA ALA A 131 23.33 -24.16 2.76
C ALA A 131 23.88 -24.40 4.19
N SER A 132 25.15 -24.79 4.32
CA SER A 132 25.85 -24.93 5.60
C SER A 132 26.24 -23.61 6.25
N SER A 133 26.11 -22.49 5.53
CA SER A 133 26.44 -21.16 6.08
C SER A 133 25.49 -20.81 7.24
N PRO A 134 25.99 -20.37 8.41
CA PRO A 134 25.16 -20.04 9.56
C PRO A 134 24.09 -18.97 9.29
N MET A 135 24.35 -18.04 8.37
CA MET A 135 23.40 -16.98 8.00
C MET A 135 22.43 -17.37 6.88
N TYR A 136 22.64 -18.52 6.23
CA TYR A 136 21.82 -18.98 5.10
C TYR A 136 20.31 -18.99 5.41
N PRO A 137 19.82 -19.63 6.49
CA PRO A 137 18.39 -19.66 6.77
C PRO A 137 17.83 -18.26 7.04
N THR A 138 18.60 -17.39 7.71
CA THR A 138 18.17 -16.04 8.06
C THR A 138 18.07 -15.14 6.82
N CYS A 139 19.04 -15.23 5.90
CA CYS A 139 19.02 -14.49 4.65
C CYS A 139 17.91 -14.97 3.70
N VAL A 140 17.66 -16.28 3.62
CA VAL A 140 16.56 -16.84 2.82
C VAL A 140 15.21 -16.42 3.39
N ALA A 141 15.03 -16.46 4.71
CA ALA A 141 13.81 -15.98 5.36
C ALA A 141 13.56 -14.50 5.06
N PHE A 142 14.58 -13.65 5.15
CA PHE A 142 14.46 -12.23 4.82
C PHE A 142 14.07 -11.99 3.35
N ALA A 143 14.62 -12.77 2.42
CA ALA A 143 14.26 -12.67 1.01
C ALA A 143 12.78 -13.03 0.78
N TRP A 144 12.26 -14.08 1.44
CA TRP A 144 10.83 -14.44 1.38
C TRP A 144 9.91 -13.39 1.99
N VAL A 145 10.29 -12.83 3.15
CA VAL A 145 9.56 -11.71 3.78
C VAL A 145 9.53 -10.49 2.85
N SER A 146 10.66 -10.17 2.23
CA SER A 146 10.76 -9.07 1.28
C SER A 146 9.90 -9.31 0.04
N LEU A 147 9.91 -10.52 -0.53
CA LEU A 147 9.04 -10.89 -1.65
C LEU A 147 7.55 -10.75 -1.32
N ASN A 148 7.16 -11.16 -0.11
CA ASN A 148 5.77 -11.00 0.35
C ASN A 148 5.38 -9.52 0.48
N ALA A 149 6.29 -8.68 0.99
CA ALA A 149 6.05 -7.24 1.09
C ALA A 149 5.93 -6.59 -0.30
N TRP A 150 6.83 -6.89 -1.23
CA TRP A 150 6.74 -6.33 -2.59
C TRP A 150 5.49 -6.80 -3.34
N PHE A 151 5.02 -8.03 -3.09
CA PHE A 151 3.75 -8.51 -3.60
C PHE A 151 2.59 -7.67 -3.07
N TRP A 152 2.47 -7.49 -1.75
CA TRP A 152 1.39 -6.69 -1.16
C TRP A 152 1.45 -5.23 -1.55
N SER A 153 2.65 -4.65 -1.66
CA SER A 153 2.86 -3.29 -2.20
C SER A 153 2.38 -3.16 -3.64
N THR A 154 2.69 -4.14 -4.50
CA THR A 154 2.20 -4.16 -5.89
C THR A 154 0.68 -4.24 -5.93
N VAL A 155 0.08 -5.10 -5.11
CA VAL A 155 -1.39 -5.25 -5.04
C VAL A 155 -2.04 -3.96 -4.53
N PHE A 156 -1.49 -3.33 -3.50
CA PHE A 156 -1.97 -2.07 -2.94
C PHE A 156 -1.93 -0.93 -3.95
N HIS A 157 -0.81 -0.71 -4.65
CA HIS A 157 -0.70 0.33 -5.66
C HIS A 157 -1.50 0.02 -6.95
N THR A 158 -1.82 -1.25 -7.19
CA THR A 158 -2.78 -1.63 -8.23
C THR A 158 -4.18 -1.22 -7.80
N LYS A 159 -4.60 -1.68 -6.61
CA LYS A 159 -5.93 -1.43 -6.09
C LYS A 159 -5.87 -1.14 -4.60
N ASP A 160 -6.21 0.10 -4.25
CA ASP A 160 -6.32 0.50 -2.86
C ASP A 160 -7.66 0.05 -2.25
N THR A 161 -7.57 -0.66 -1.13
CA THR A 161 -8.65 -1.08 -0.25
C THR A 161 -8.13 -1.11 1.18
N ASP A 162 -9.00 -0.96 2.17
CA ASP A 162 -8.61 -1.06 3.58
C ASP A 162 -7.81 -2.33 3.92
N LEU A 163 -8.06 -3.44 3.22
CA LEU A 163 -7.32 -4.68 3.41
C LEU A 163 -5.92 -4.59 2.82
N THR A 164 -5.80 -4.17 1.56
CA THR A 164 -4.51 -4.10 0.87
C THR A 164 -3.59 -3.05 1.50
N GLU A 165 -4.15 -1.94 1.97
CA GLU A 165 -3.43 -0.92 2.73
C GLU A 165 -2.83 -1.50 4.02
N LYS A 166 -3.65 -2.19 4.83
CA LYS A 166 -3.18 -2.84 6.06
C LYS A 166 -2.10 -3.87 5.77
N MET A 167 -2.31 -4.70 4.74
CA MET A 167 -1.36 -5.75 4.38
C MET A 167 -0.02 -5.15 3.92
N ASP A 168 -0.03 -4.09 3.11
CA ASP A 168 1.20 -3.41 2.68
C ASP A 168 1.98 -2.88 3.90
N TYR A 169 1.31 -2.14 4.80
CA TYR A 169 1.96 -1.61 5.99
C TYR A 169 2.49 -2.69 6.95
N PHE A 170 1.73 -3.77 7.16
CA PHE A 170 2.20 -4.88 8.01
C PHE A 170 3.42 -5.58 7.40
N CYS A 171 3.41 -5.82 6.09
CA CYS A 171 4.54 -6.48 5.44
C CYS A 171 5.78 -5.57 5.38
N ALA A 172 5.60 -4.28 5.06
CA ALA A 172 6.68 -3.30 5.10
C ALA A 172 7.31 -3.19 6.51
N SER A 173 6.47 -3.14 7.55
CA SER A 173 6.94 -3.15 8.94
C SER A 173 7.72 -4.42 9.28
N THR A 174 7.26 -5.57 8.79
CA THR A 174 7.92 -6.87 9.00
C THR A 174 9.29 -6.92 8.33
N VAL A 175 9.45 -6.34 7.13
CA VAL A 175 10.76 -6.19 6.45
C VAL A 175 11.70 -5.32 7.27
N ILE A 176 11.23 -4.20 7.82
CA ILE A 176 12.04 -3.32 8.67
C ILE A 176 12.50 -4.07 9.92
N LEU A 177 11.59 -4.74 10.63
CA LEU A 177 11.91 -5.51 11.83
C LEU A 177 12.91 -6.64 11.54
N HIS A 178 12.73 -7.37 10.44
CA HIS A 178 13.69 -8.39 10.02
C HIS A 178 15.05 -7.80 9.63
N SER A 179 15.08 -6.61 9.03
CA SER A 179 16.34 -5.91 8.70
C SER A 179 17.11 -5.53 9.97
N ILE A 180 16.42 -5.04 11.00
CA ILE A 180 17.00 -4.76 12.32
C ILE A 180 17.53 -6.06 12.95
N TYR A 181 16.73 -7.13 12.92
CA TYR A 181 17.15 -8.43 13.43
C TYR A 181 18.42 -8.96 12.72
N LEU A 182 18.46 -8.90 11.38
CA LEU A 182 19.64 -9.28 10.59
C LEU A 182 20.86 -8.43 10.95
N CYS A 183 20.68 -7.13 11.16
CA CYS A 183 21.74 -6.23 11.59
C CYS A 183 22.32 -6.69 12.93
N CYS A 184 21.46 -6.96 13.92
CA CYS A 184 21.86 -7.45 15.24
C CYS A 184 22.58 -8.81 15.19
N VAL A 185 22.03 -9.79 14.45
CA VAL A 185 22.65 -11.12 14.33
C VAL A 185 24.01 -11.01 13.65
N ARG A 186 24.13 -10.16 12.63
CA ARG A 186 25.40 -9.97 11.92
C ARG A 186 26.43 -9.26 12.80
N THR A 187 26.06 -8.23 13.54
CA THR A 187 27.01 -7.50 14.42
C THR A 187 27.47 -8.34 15.60
N VAL A 188 26.55 -9.05 16.26
CA VAL A 188 26.88 -9.94 17.39
C VAL A 188 27.65 -11.18 16.92
N GLY A 189 27.29 -11.76 15.77
CA GLY A 189 28.01 -12.89 15.17
C GLY A 189 29.45 -12.55 14.76
N LEU A 190 29.71 -11.31 14.34
CA LEU A 190 31.07 -10.81 14.08
C LEU A 190 31.88 -10.61 15.37
N GLN A 191 31.24 -10.32 16.50
CA GLN A 191 31.90 -10.14 17.79
C GLN A 191 32.26 -11.46 18.49
N HIS A 192 31.52 -12.55 18.23
CA HIS A 192 31.76 -13.86 18.83
C HIS A 192 31.79 -15.00 17.78
N PRO A 193 32.86 -15.11 16.97
CA PRO A 193 32.97 -16.14 15.93
C PRO A 193 32.99 -17.59 16.46
N GLY A 194 33.18 -17.80 17.77
CA GLY A 194 33.27 -19.12 18.41
C GLY A 194 31.99 -19.67 19.06
N CYS A 195 30.90 -18.89 19.16
CA CYS A 195 29.69 -19.34 19.89
C CYS A 195 28.68 -20.12 19.01
N GLY A 196 28.99 -20.32 17.72
CA GLY A 196 28.19 -21.11 16.78
C GLY A 196 28.77 -22.49 16.43
N GLN A 197 29.95 -22.83 16.95
CA GLN A 197 30.61 -24.12 16.72
C GLN A 197 30.59 -24.99 17.99
N CYS A 198 29.38 -25.29 18.48
CA CYS A 198 29.17 -26.44 19.36
C CYS A 198 28.26 -27.45 18.63
N LEU A 199 28.76 -28.02 17.55
CA LEU A 199 28.32 -29.33 17.06
C LEU A 199 29.56 -30.23 16.90
N PRO A 200 29.51 -31.48 17.38
CA PRO A 200 30.68 -32.34 17.46
C PRO A 200 31.18 -32.71 16.06
N CYS A 201 32.47 -32.52 15.81
CA CYS A 201 33.15 -33.13 14.67
C CYS A 201 33.02 -34.67 14.76
N PRO A 202 32.63 -35.39 13.70
CA PRO A 202 32.91 -36.82 13.61
C PRO A 202 34.42 -37.04 13.41
N PRO A 203 35.01 -38.09 14.01
CA PRO A 203 36.43 -38.36 13.88
C PRO A 203 36.66 -39.19 12.62
N CYS A 204 36.96 -38.57 11.48
CA CYS A 204 37.48 -39.30 10.32
C CYS A 204 38.15 -38.31 9.35
N CYS A 205 39.47 -38.20 9.43
CA CYS A 205 40.44 -38.06 8.33
C CYS A 205 41.75 -37.49 8.88
N CYS A 206 42.50 -38.32 9.59
CA CYS A 206 43.96 -38.23 9.65
C CYS A 206 44.50 -39.59 9.17
N CYS A 207 45.42 -39.53 8.22
CA CYS A 207 46.07 -40.61 7.45
C CYS A 207 45.26 -41.14 6.26
#